data_AF-A0AAI8ZA71-F1
#
_entry.id   AF-A0AAI8ZA71-F1
#
_cell.length_a   1.000
_cell.length_b   1.000
_cell.length_c   1.000
_cell.angle_alpha   90.00
_cell.angle_beta   90.00
_cell.angle_gamma   90.00
#
_symmetry.space_group_name_H-M   'P 1'
#
loop_
_entity.id
_entity.type
_entity.pdbx_description
1 polymer ?
#
loop_
_entity_poly.entity_id
_entity_poly.type
_entity_poly.pdbx_seq_one_letter_code
_entity_poly.pdbx_strand_id
1 'polypeptide(L)'
;MKIINSKERAKMVTGVKMVIFGPYGIGKTSLLKTLDESTTLCLDFEAGLLAVQDWKGDSTEIRTWNEARDIACLIGGPNPALRSDQAYSQKHYEHVCSKHKDLLSEVSKYRSIFIDSITVASRLCFSWARMQPEAFSDRSGREDKRAAYGLLAQEMMAWLNQ
;
A
#
# COMPACT_ATOMS: atom_id res chain seq x y z
N MET A 1 -10.55 -22.60 11.61
CA MET A 1 -10.49 -23.04 10.20
C MET A 1 -11.88 -23.44 9.74
N LYS A 2 -12.42 -22.86 8.65
CA LYS A 2 -13.75 -23.17 8.10
C LYS A 2 -13.58 -23.87 6.75
N ILE A 3 -14.19 -25.04 6.57
CA ILE A 3 -14.26 -25.71 5.27
C ILE A 3 -15.44 -25.13 4.49
N ILE A 4 -15.21 -24.72 3.25
CA ILE A 4 -16.24 -24.14 2.37
C ILE A 4 -16.46 -25.02 1.13
N ASN A 5 -17.68 -25.04 0.62
CA ASN A 5 -18.04 -25.79 -0.58
C ASN A 5 -17.87 -24.96 -1.88
N SER A 6 -18.04 -25.60 -3.04
CA SER A 6 -17.86 -24.97 -4.35
C SER A 6 -18.77 -23.76 -4.59
N LYS A 7 -20.02 -23.79 -4.11
CA LYS A 7 -20.97 -22.69 -4.22
C LYS A 7 -20.57 -21.51 -3.35
N GLU A 8 -20.05 -21.77 -2.14
CA GLU A 8 -19.55 -20.73 -1.25
C GLU A 8 -18.28 -20.08 -1.82
N ARG A 9 -17.37 -20.88 -2.39
CA ARG A 9 -16.16 -20.35 -3.05
C ARG A 9 -16.51 -19.49 -4.27
N ALA A 10 -17.51 -19.85 -5.07
CA ALA A 10 -17.94 -19.06 -6.21
C ALA A 10 -18.52 -17.68 -5.83
N LYS A 11 -18.94 -17.51 -4.56
CA LYS A 11 -19.40 -16.22 -4.02
C LYS A 11 -18.27 -15.35 -3.47
N MET A 12 -17.04 -15.88 -3.36
CA MET A 12 -15.90 -15.09 -2.93
C MET A 12 -15.48 -14.15 -4.06
N VAL A 13 -15.47 -12.85 -3.77
CA VAL A 13 -14.98 -11.84 -4.69
C VAL A 13 -13.46 -11.78 -4.53
N THR A 14 -12.73 -12.12 -5.60
CA THR A 14 -11.28 -11.92 -5.66
C THR A 14 -11.00 -10.57 -6.32
N GLY A 15 -10.24 -9.70 -5.65
CA GLY A 15 -9.75 -8.47 -6.25
C GLY A 15 -8.70 -8.73 -7.32
N VAL A 16 -8.61 -7.85 -8.32
CA VAL A 16 -7.56 -7.88 -9.35
C VAL A 16 -6.54 -6.79 -9.05
N LYS A 17 -5.25 -7.15 -9.08
CA LYS A 17 -4.14 -6.19 -8.94
C LYS A 17 -3.60 -5.87 -10.33
N MET A 18 -3.64 -4.60 -10.72
CA MET A 18 -3.20 -4.13 -12.03
C MET A 18 -2.12 -3.07 -11.87
N VAL A 19 -1.14 -3.08 -12.78
CA VAL A 19 -0.10 -2.06 -12.87
C VAL A 19 -0.15 -1.43 -14.25
N ILE A 20 -0.07 -0.11 -14.29
CA ILE A 20 -0.23 0.69 -15.52
C ILE A 20 1.07 1.45 -15.76
N PHE A 21 1.69 1.19 -16.92
CA PHE A 21 2.94 1.82 -17.32
C PHE A 21 2.74 2.72 -18.53
N GLY A 22 3.57 3.76 -18.64
CA GLY A 22 3.57 4.66 -19.78
C GLY A 22 4.32 5.96 -19.49
N PRO A 23 4.72 6.71 -20.53
CA PRO A 23 5.45 7.96 -20.37
C PRO A 23 4.62 9.03 -19.63
N TYR A 24 5.29 10.11 -19.21
CA TYR A 24 4.62 11.27 -18.62
C TYR A 24 3.59 11.84 -19.61
N GLY A 25 2.45 12.32 -19.10
CA GLY A 25 1.40 12.95 -19.91
C GLY A 25 0.52 12.01 -20.73
N ILE A 26 0.75 10.69 -20.73
CA ILE A 26 -0.05 9.73 -21.53
C ILE A 26 -1.46 9.46 -20.95
N GLY A 27 -1.80 10.03 -19.80
CA GLY A 27 -3.12 9.88 -19.18
C GLY A 27 -3.26 8.74 -18.15
N LYS A 28 -2.15 8.25 -17.54
CA LYS A 28 -2.22 7.22 -16.48
C LYS A 28 -3.12 7.62 -15.32
N THR A 29 -2.89 8.80 -14.74
CA THR A 29 -3.69 9.34 -13.64
C THR A 29 -5.14 9.62 -14.07
N SER A 30 -5.37 10.01 -15.33
CA SER A 30 -6.72 10.25 -15.86
C SER A 30 -7.62 9.01 -15.85
N LEU A 31 -7.05 7.79 -15.77
CA LEU A 31 -7.83 6.56 -15.61
C LEU A 31 -8.59 6.51 -14.29
N LEU A 32 -8.19 7.29 -13.28
CA LEU A 32 -8.93 7.45 -12.04
C LEU A 32 -10.39 7.90 -12.29
N LYS A 33 -10.63 8.73 -13.32
CA LYS A 33 -11.97 9.19 -13.73
C LYS A 33 -12.86 8.10 -14.31
N THR A 34 -12.32 6.92 -14.60
CA THR A 34 -13.08 5.77 -15.11
C THR A 34 -13.59 4.87 -13.99
N LEU A 35 -13.15 5.11 -12.76
CA LEU A 35 -13.55 4.37 -11.57
C LEU A 35 -14.72 5.07 -10.87
N ASP A 36 -15.50 4.31 -10.11
CA ASP A 36 -16.60 4.84 -9.29
C ASP A 36 -16.04 5.69 -8.14
N GLU A 37 -16.31 6.99 -8.18
CA GLU A 37 -15.82 7.98 -7.21
C GLU A 37 -16.24 7.66 -5.77
N SER A 38 -17.43 7.06 -5.58
CA SER A 38 -17.98 6.77 -4.25
C SER A 38 -17.36 5.55 -3.57
N THR A 39 -16.69 4.69 -4.34
CA THR A 39 -16.10 3.44 -3.86
C THR A 39 -14.61 3.31 -4.22
N THR A 40 -13.96 4.41 -4.60
CA THR A 40 -12.54 4.43 -4.94
C THR A 40 -11.77 5.35 -4.00
N LEU A 41 -10.67 4.86 -3.45
CA LEU A 41 -9.68 5.67 -2.73
C LEU A 41 -8.43 5.83 -3.57
N CYS A 42 -7.98 7.07 -3.76
CA CYS A 42 -6.70 7.38 -4.39
C CYS A 42 -5.61 7.59 -3.32
N LEU A 43 -4.54 6.81 -3.39
CA LEU A 43 -3.31 7.00 -2.62
C LEU A 43 -2.35 7.85 -3.47
N ASP A 44 -2.26 9.14 -3.16
CA ASP A 44 -1.39 10.09 -3.86
C ASP A 44 0.00 10.12 -3.22
N PHE A 45 0.98 9.55 -3.92
CA PHE A 45 2.40 9.61 -3.61
C PHE A 45 3.13 10.71 -4.39
N GLU A 46 2.59 11.17 -5.54
CA GLU A 46 3.22 12.19 -6.38
C GLU A 46 2.92 13.63 -5.92
N ALA A 47 2.00 13.80 -4.96
CA ALA A 47 1.61 15.05 -4.33
C ALA A 47 1.17 16.10 -5.35
N GLY A 48 0.10 15.81 -6.09
CA GLY A 48 -0.39 16.81 -7.01
C GLY A 48 -1.69 16.53 -7.74
N LEU A 49 -2.01 15.25 -8.05
CA LEU A 49 -3.22 14.84 -8.80
C LEU A 49 -3.69 15.85 -9.88
N LEU A 50 -2.75 16.57 -10.52
CA LEU A 50 -3.08 17.80 -11.25
C LEU A 50 -3.94 17.50 -12.49
N ALA A 51 -3.78 16.30 -13.04
CA ALA A 51 -4.53 15.80 -14.18
C ALA A 51 -6.01 15.45 -13.87
N VAL A 52 -6.40 15.43 -12.59
CA VAL A 52 -7.71 14.97 -12.11
C VAL A 52 -8.31 15.88 -11.04
N GLN A 53 -8.01 17.18 -11.05
CA GLN A 53 -8.55 18.15 -10.07
C GLN A 53 -10.09 18.22 -10.01
N ASP A 54 -10.76 17.80 -11.08
CA ASP A 54 -12.21 17.71 -11.20
C ASP A 54 -12.80 16.43 -10.60
N TRP A 55 -11.99 15.40 -10.35
CA TRP A 55 -12.42 14.12 -9.75
C TRP A 55 -12.91 14.32 -8.31
N LYS A 56 -14.04 13.69 -7.96
CA LYS A 56 -14.71 13.90 -6.67
C LYS A 56 -14.54 12.77 -5.67
N GLY A 57 -13.80 11.72 -6.05
CA GLY A 57 -13.51 10.63 -5.15
C GLY A 57 -12.53 11.02 -4.04
N ASP A 58 -12.46 10.16 -3.04
CA ASP A 58 -11.61 10.40 -1.88
C ASP A 58 -10.13 10.14 -2.21
N SER A 59 -9.25 11.00 -1.70
CA SER A 59 -7.80 10.85 -1.86
C SER A 59 -7.06 11.14 -0.57
N THR A 60 -5.90 10.52 -0.38
CA THR A 60 -5.00 10.83 0.73
C THR A 60 -3.56 10.87 0.25
N GLU A 61 -2.80 11.86 0.73
CA GLU A 61 -1.38 11.99 0.42
C GLU A 61 -0.55 11.05 1.29
N ILE A 62 0.40 10.36 0.67
CA ILE A 62 1.34 9.46 1.34
C ILE A 62 2.76 9.99 1.15
N ARG A 63 3.41 10.37 2.26
CA ARG A 63 4.72 11.03 2.24
C ARG A 63 5.83 10.19 2.81
N THR A 64 5.51 9.16 3.60
CA THR A 64 6.49 8.25 4.19
C THR A 64 6.17 6.79 3.87
N TRP A 65 7.19 5.92 3.91
CA TRP A 65 6.96 4.48 3.79
C TRP A 65 6.12 3.93 4.94
N ASN A 66 6.23 4.49 6.14
CA ASN A 66 5.40 4.08 7.28
C ASN A 66 3.92 4.37 7.05
N GLU A 67 3.57 5.55 6.52
CA GLU A 67 2.19 5.87 6.15
C GLU A 67 1.66 4.91 5.08
N ALA A 68 2.48 4.56 4.08
CA ALA A 68 2.12 3.56 3.08
C ALA A 68 1.80 2.20 3.70
N ARG A 69 2.58 1.77 4.70
CA ARG A 69 2.33 0.53 5.44
C ARG A 69 1.11 0.62 6.34
N ASP A 70 0.91 1.74 7.04
CA ASP A 70 -0.24 1.98 7.92
C ASP A 70 -1.53 1.85 7.10
N ILE A 71 -1.64 2.56 5.97
CA ILE A 71 -2.86 2.54 5.16
C ILE A 71 -3.12 1.18 4.51
N ALA A 72 -2.08 0.49 4.04
CA ALA A 72 -2.23 -0.86 3.51
C ALA A 72 -2.67 -1.85 4.59
N CYS A 73 -2.19 -1.70 5.83
CA CYS A 73 -2.63 -2.49 6.98
C CYS A 73 -4.11 -2.21 7.33
N LEU A 74 -4.56 -0.95 7.27
CA LEU A 74 -5.97 -0.61 7.48
C LEU A 74 -6.88 -1.23 6.41
N ILE A 75 -6.45 -1.22 5.15
CA ILE A 75 -7.20 -1.75 4.01
C ILE A 75 -7.22 -3.28 4.01
N GLY A 76 -6.05 -3.92 4.11
CA GLY A 76 -5.88 -5.37 3.99
C GLY A 76 -6.18 -6.14 5.28
N GLY A 77 -6.15 -5.46 6.43
CA GLY A 77 -6.29 -6.09 7.74
C GLY A 77 -5.01 -6.77 8.23
N PRO A 78 -5.06 -7.44 9.40
CA PRO A 78 -3.90 -8.11 9.96
C PRO A 78 -3.61 -9.44 9.26
N ASN A 79 -2.33 -9.74 9.07
CA ASN A 79 -1.87 -11.07 8.67
C ASN A 79 -1.59 -11.93 9.92
N PRO A 80 -2.39 -12.98 10.20
CA PRO A 80 -2.26 -13.80 11.39
C PRO A 80 -0.98 -14.66 11.42
N ALA A 81 -0.28 -14.78 10.30
CA ALA A 81 0.98 -15.53 10.23
C ALA A 81 2.20 -14.72 10.71
N LEU A 82 2.05 -13.40 10.89
CA LEU A 82 3.15 -12.51 11.27
C LEU A 82 3.26 -12.37 12.79
N ARG A 83 4.50 -12.28 13.26
CA ARG A 83 4.81 -12.02 14.67
C ARG A 83 4.46 -10.58 15.03
N SER A 84 4.22 -10.32 16.32
CA SER A 84 3.77 -9.01 16.81
C SER A 84 4.73 -7.84 16.57
N ASP A 85 6.00 -8.12 16.31
CA ASP A 85 7.05 -7.13 16.00
C ASP A 85 7.10 -6.75 14.51
N GLN A 86 6.39 -7.48 13.65
CA GLN A 86 6.41 -7.27 12.20
C GLN A 86 5.30 -6.31 11.74
N ALA A 87 5.58 -5.61 10.64
CA ALA A 87 4.55 -4.88 9.90
C ALA A 87 3.40 -5.82 9.50
N TYR A 88 2.18 -5.29 9.44
CA TYR A 88 0.94 -6.04 9.13
C TYR A 88 0.53 -7.13 10.14
N SER A 89 1.23 -7.25 11.27
CA SER A 89 0.80 -8.12 12.36
C SER A 89 -0.50 -7.63 13.02
N GLN A 90 -1.13 -8.49 13.82
CA GLN A 90 -2.30 -8.11 14.63
C GLN A 90 -2.04 -6.86 15.48
N LYS A 91 -0.86 -6.78 16.10
CA LYS A 91 -0.46 -5.63 16.92
C LYS A 91 -0.31 -4.35 16.09
N HIS A 92 0.25 -4.47 14.87
CA HIS A 92 0.33 -3.34 13.95
C HIS A 92 -1.06 -2.87 13.54
N TYR A 93 -1.96 -3.78 13.16
CA TYR A 93 -3.33 -3.45 12.78
C TYR A 93 -4.08 -2.73 13.90
N GLU A 94 -4.03 -3.25 15.12
CA GLU A 94 -4.65 -2.62 16.30
C GLU A 94 -4.10 -1.22 16.57
N HIS A 95 -2.78 -1.05 16.46
CA HIS A 95 -2.13 0.25 16.60
C HIS A 95 -2.66 1.26 15.58
N VAL A 96 -2.67 0.88 14.30
CA VAL A 96 -3.11 1.78 13.22
C VAL A 96 -4.61 2.06 13.31
N CYS A 97 -5.44 1.06 13.64
CA CYS A 97 -6.87 1.24 13.91
C CYS A 97 -7.13 2.24 15.03
N SER A 98 -6.33 2.19 16.10
CA SER A 98 -6.45 3.13 17.22
C SER A 98 -5.97 4.55 16.84
N LYS A 99 -4.93 4.65 16.01
CA LYS A 99 -4.36 5.93 15.56
C LYS A 99 -5.24 6.62 14.51
N HIS A 100 -5.95 5.85 13.68
CA HIS A 100 -6.72 6.31 12.52
C HIS A 100 -8.19 5.85 12.59
N LYS A 101 -8.85 6.08 13.74
CA LYS A 101 -10.24 5.61 13.97
C LYS A 101 -11.24 6.12 12.93
N ASP A 102 -11.09 7.37 12.52
CA ASP A 102 -11.99 7.99 11.55
C ASP A 102 -11.87 7.31 10.18
N LEU A 103 -10.62 7.15 9.70
CA LEU A 103 -10.32 6.45 8.45
C LEU A 103 -10.78 4.98 8.47
N LEU A 104 -10.63 4.27 9.60
CA LEU A 104 -11.06 2.88 9.72
C LEU A 104 -12.55 2.70 9.39
N SER A 105 -13.38 3.64 9.85
CA SER A 105 -14.83 3.60 9.59
C SER A 105 -15.16 3.76 8.10
N GLU A 106 -14.32 4.49 7.37
CA GLU A 106 -14.50 4.77 5.95
C GLU A 106 -13.91 3.69 5.04
N VAL A 107 -12.81 3.04 5.43
CA VAL A 107 -12.05 2.12 4.55
C VAL A 107 -12.94 1.00 3.98
N SER A 108 -13.95 0.56 4.73
CA SER A 108 -14.90 -0.46 4.30
C SER A 108 -15.78 -0.08 3.09
N LYS A 109 -15.91 1.22 2.77
CA LYS A 109 -16.69 1.70 1.61
C LYS A 109 -15.93 1.52 0.30
N TYR A 110 -14.60 1.49 0.34
CA TYR A 110 -13.78 1.44 -0.86
C TYR A 110 -13.67 0.00 -1.40
N ARG A 111 -13.95 -0.14 -2.69
CA ARG A 111 -13.81 -1.37 -3.47
C ARG A 111 -12.58 -1.34 -4.39
N SER A 112 -12.11 -0.14 -4.71
CA SER A 112 -10.97 0.10 -5.58
C SER A 112 -9.95 0.98 -4.86
N ILE A 113 -8.68 0.60 -4.93
CA ILE A 113 -7.56 1.42 -4.46
C ILE A 113 -6.74 1.80 -5.68
N PHE A 114 -6.65 3.09 -5.96
CA PHE A 114 -5.80 3.64 -7.01
C PHE A 114 -4.51 4.17 -6.38
N ILE A 115 -3.35 3.82 -6.95
CA ILE A 115 -2.04 4.22 -6.42
C ILE A 115 -1.36 5.10 -7.45
N ASP A 116 -1.14 6.37 -7.13
CA ASP A 116 -0.43 7.32 -7.98
C ASP A 116 0.82 7.87 -7.27
N SER A 117 2.01 7.29 -7.38
CA SER A 117 2.37 6.18 -8.25
C SER A 117 3.26 5.15 -7.56
N ILE A 118 3.25 3.93 -8.11
CA ILE A 118 4.14 2.85 -7.66
C ILE A 118 5.63 3.23 -7.74
N THR A 119 5.99 4.15 -8.65
CA THR A 119 7.37 4.64 -8.79
C THR A 119 7.79 5.43 -7.56
N VAL A 120 6.94 6.34 -7.08
CA VAL A 120 7.25 7.13 -5.88
C VAL A 120 7.13 6.30 -4.61
N ALA A 121 6.12 5.41 -4.52
CA ALA A 121 6.02 4.44 -3.42
C ALA A 121 7.32 3.61 -3.28
N SER A 122 7.86 3.11 -4.40
CA SER A 122 9.13 2.38 -4.42
C SER A 122 10.33 3.23 -3.98
N ARG A 123 10.37 4.52 -4.30
CA ARG A 123 11.42 5.45 -3.84
C ARG A 123 11.33 5.72 -2.34
N LEU A 124 10.12 5.88 -1.80
CA LEU A 124 9.92 6.01 -0.35
C LEU A 124 10.35 4.73 0.38
N CYS A 125 9.95 3.57 -0.14
CA CYS A 125 10.36 2.27 0.39
C CYS A 125 11.88 2.12 0.38
N PHE A 126 12.53 2.46 -0.73
CA PHE A 126 13.99 2.35 -0.84
C PHE A 126 14.71 3.31 0.12
N SER A 127 14.22 4.54 0.25
CA SER A 127 14.76 5.51 1.21
C SER A 127 14.65 5.00 2.64
N TRP A 128 13.51 4.39 2.99
CA TRP A 128 13.30 3.72 4.27
C TRP A 128 14.24 2.52 4.44
N ALA A 129 14.36 1.66 3.44
CA ALA A 129 15.17 0.45 3.45
C ALA A 129 16.66 0.74 3.74
N ARG A 130 17.20 1.82 3.14
CA ARG A 130 18.59 2.26 3.38
C ARG A 130 18.88 2.71 4.80
N MET A 131 17.84 3.05 5.58
CA MET A 131 17.97 3.46 6.98
C MET A 131 17.83 2.29 7.95
N GLN A 132 17.50 1.09 7.45
CA GLN A 132 17.31 -0.07 8.32
C GLN A 132 18.66 -0.69 8.72
N PRO A 133 18.78 -1.28 9.91
CA PRO A 133 20.00 -1.93 10.37
C PRO A 133 20.55 -2.97 9.38
N GLU A 134 19.65 -3.74 8.74
CA GLU A 134 20.00 -4.79 7.78
C GLU A 134 20.63 -4.24 6.49
N ALA A 135 20.50 -2.93 6.23
CA ALA A 135 21.16 -2.25 5.12
C ALA A 135 22.60 -1.83 5.44
N PHE A 136 23.17 -2.24 6.57
CA PHE A 136 24.56 -1.95 6.95
C PHE A 136 25.37 -3.24 7.13
N SER A 137 26.63 -3.20 6.71
CA SER A 137 27.56 -4.33 6.87
C SER A 137 28.02 -4.47 8.32
N ASP A 138 27.78 -5.62 8.94
CA ASP A 138 28.27 -5.94 10.30
C ASP A 138 29.80 -5.80 10.43
N ARG A 139 30.53 -6.03 9.34
CA ARG A 139 32.00 -5.99 9.34
C ARG A 139 32.55 -4.57 9.25
N SER A 140 31.91 -3.69 8.49
CA SER A 140 32.47 -2.38 8.14
C SER A 140 31.64 -1.18 8.61
N GLY A 141 30.41 -1.40 9.06
CA GLY A 141 29.44 -0.37 9.38
C GLY A 141 28.99 0.47 8.19
N ARG A 142 29.47 0.16 6.97
CA ARG A 142 29.10 0.89 5.75
C ARG A 142 27.78 0.36 5.20
N GLU A 143 27.07 1.25 4.51
CA GLU A 143 25.84 0.92 3.80
C GLU A 143 26.09 -0.21 2.78
N ASP A 144 25.33 -1.29 2.89
CA ASP A 144 25.21 -2.35 1.91
C ASP A 144 23.98 -2.12 1.03
N LYS A 145 24.23 -1.57 -0.17
CA LYS A 145 23.17 -1.31 -1.14
C LYS A 145 22.44 -2.57 -1.59
N ARG A 146 23.10 -3.74 -1.62
CA ARG A 146 22.46 -4.99 -2.04
C ARG A 146 21.43 -5.42 -1.00
N ALA A 147 21.77 -5.31 0.28
CA ALA A 147 20.84 -5.57 1.36
C ALA A 147 19.65 -4.59 1.35
N ALA A 148 19.90 -3.30 1.10
CA ALA A 148 18.82 -2.31 0.95
C ALA A 148 17.87 -2.63 -0.22
N TYR A 149 18.38 -3.09 -1.37
CA TYR A 149 17.53 -3.56 -2.48
C TYR A 149 16.77 -4.85 -2.14
N GLY A 150 17.36 -5.74 -1.34
CA GLY A 150 16.68 -6.93 -0.82
C GLY A 150 15.48 -6.56 0.05
N LEU A 151 15.67 -5.62 0.99
CA LEU A 151 14.60 -5.08 1.82
C LEU A 151 13.52 -4.39 0.98
N LEU A 152 13.90 -3.55 0.01
CA LEU A 152 12.95 -2.92 -0.92
C LEU A 152 12.04 -3.97 -1.58
N ALA A 153 12.62 -5.05 -2.11
CA ALA A 153 11.85 -6.10 -2.77
C ALA A 153 10.88 -6.78 -1.80
N GLN A 154 11.33 -7.12 -0.59
CA GLN A 154 10.50 -7.76 0.43
C GLN A 154 9.35 -6.86 0.89
N GLU A 155 9.65 -5.60 1.19
CA GLU A 155 8.67 -4.63 1.68
C GLU A 155 7.63 -4.27 0.61
N MET A 156 8.07 -4.03 -0.63
CA MET A 156 7.13 -3.76 -1.74
C MET A 156 6.22 -4.95 -2.00
N MET A 157 6.74 -6.18 -1.94
CA MET A 157 5.94 -7.38 -2.09
C MET A 157 4.96 -7.58 -0.93
N ALA A 158 5.37 -7.30 0.30
CA ALA A 158 4.49 -7.37 1.47
C ALA A 158 3.36 -6.33 1.37
N TRP A 159 3.71 -5.11 0.97
CA TRP A 159 2.77 -4.00 0.78
C TRP A 159 1.75 -4.27 -0.33
N LEU A 160 2.22 -4.69 -1.51
CA LEU A 160 1.36 -5.02 -2.65
C LEU A 160 0.48 -6.25 -2.40
N ASN A 161 0.79 -7.08 -1.40
CA ASN A 161 0.03 -8.28 -1.04
C ASN A 161 -0.92 -8.12 0.15
N GLN A 162 -0.95 -6.94 0.78
CA GLN A 162 -2.14 -6.54 1.57
C GLN A 162 -3.38 -6.52 0.66
#